data_AF-A0A0F9UTY4-F1
#
_entry.id   AF-A0A0F9UTY4-F1
#
_cell.length_a   1.000
_cell.length_b   1.000
_cell.length_c   1.000
_cell.angle_alpha   90.00
_cell.angle_beta   90.00
_cell.angle_gamma   90.00
#
_symmetry.space_group_name_H-M   'P 1'
#
loop_
_entity.id
_entity.type
_entity.pdbx_description
1 polymer ?
#
loop_
_entity_poly.entity_id
_entity_poly.type
_entity_poly.pdbx_seq_one_letter_code
_entity_poly.pdbx_strand_id
1 'polypeptide(L)'
;MLRSAMTWLVGLSLSVAGFAVSAEWGVNMRPGVTEVSKSVFDLHMAIFWICVVIGVIVFGVMFWSMLMHRKSEHSKPATFHENLTVEILWTVIPLVILIVMAVPATKTLIEMYDADESDVDILVTGYQWRWQYKYVGEGVSYFSSLTTPRDEINNISPKNPNYLLEVDNPLVVPIGKKIRFLITSADVIHSWWVPAFAVKKDAIPGFVNESWTRIDEPGIYRGQCTELCGKDHGFMPIVVEAKTQEDYDAWLAEQKEAAAKEAELREKDWTLEELVARGEKVYNSACASCHQPTGEGIPPMFPALKGSDIVLNDVQEHINTVVNGRSGTAMAAFGKQLSEVDAAAVITYERNAWGNDTGEVVSPLDILNFKDGQ
;
A
#
# COMPACT_ATOMS: atom_id res chain seq x y z
N MET A 1 -44.41 17.87 -47.12
CA MET A 1 -43.65 16.74 -46.53
C MET A 1 -42.14 17.00 -46.34
N LEU A 2 -41.57 18.12 -46.80
CA LEU A 2 -40.13 18.41 -46.64
C LEU A 2 -39.70 19.14 -45.34
N ARG A 3 -40.62 19.46 -44.43
CA ARG A 3 -40.28 20.13 -43.15
C ARG A 3 -40.04 19.19 -41.96
N SER A 4 -40.34 17.89 -42.11
CA SER A 4 -40.14 16.90 -41.04
C SER A 4 -38.82 16.12 -41.15
N ALA A 5 -38.10 16.25 -42.26
CA ALA A 5 -36.83 15.54 -42.49
C ALA A 5 -35.61 16.31 -41.93
N MET A 6 -35.73 17.64 -41.74
CA MET A 6 -34.60 18.47 -41.30
C MET A 6 -34.40 18.47 -39.78
N THR A 7 -35.45 18.16 -39.00
CA THR A 7 -35.36 18.05 -37.54
C THR A 7 -34.69 16.75 -37.07
N TRP A 8 -34.63 15.71 -37.90
CA TRP A 8 -33.92 14.47 -37.58
C TRP A 8 -32.43 14.48 -37.93
N LEU A 9 -31.98 15.40 -38.80
CA LEU A 9 -30.57 15.53 -39.19
C LEU A 9 -29.76 16.43 -38.25
N VAL A 10 -30.40 17.35 -37.51
CA VAL A 10 -29.72 18.17 -36.49
C VAL A 10 -29.57 17.42 -35.16
N GLY A 11 -30.46 16.46 -34.88
CA GLY A 11 -30.40 15.63 -33.67
C GLY A 11 -29.29 14.58 -33.65
N LEU A 12 -28.73 14.21 -34.82
CA LEU A 12 -27.65 13.22 -34.92
C LEU A 12 -26.25 13.85 -34.93
N SER A 13 -26.14 15.15 -35.27
CA SER A 13 -24.86 15.87 -35.33
C SER A 13 -24.39 16.42 -33.98
N LEU A 14 -25.23 16.42 -32.93
CA LEU A 14 -24.85 16.87 -31.59
C LEU A 14 -24.32 15.75 -30.67
N SER A 15 -24.30 14.50 -31.13
CA SER A 15 -23.82 13.36 -30.34
C SER A 15 -22.32 13.06 -30.52
N VAL A 16 -21.60 13.82 -31.35
CA VAL A 16 -20.21 13.51 -31.77
C VAL A 16 -19.19 14.54 -31.25
N ALA A 17 -19.59 15.51 -30.42
CA ALA A 17 -18.67 16.47 -29.79
C ALA A 17 -18.27 16.08 -28.36
N GLY A 18 -18.08 14.78 -28.12
CA GLY A 18 -17.65 14.22 -26.83
C GLY A 18 -16.30 13.51 -26.93
N PHE A 19 -15.28 14.15 -27.48
CA PHE A 19 -13.91 13.63 -27.42
C PHE A 19 -12.97 14.68 -26.84
N ALA A 20 -12.66 14.53 -25.54
CA ALA A 20 -11.29 14.61 -25.02
C ALA A 20 -11.23 14.41 -23.50
N VAL A 21 -11.94 13.41 -22.95
CA VAL A 21 -11.48 12.72 -21.73
C VAL A 21 -11.83 11.24 -21.92
N SER A 22 -10.98 10.55 -22.67
CA SER A 22 -11.03 9.09 -22.68
C SER A 22 -10.22 8.65 -21.46
N ALA A 23 -10.90 8.34 -20.35
CA ALA A 23 -10.31 7.39 -19.42
C ALA A 23 -10.02 6.13 -20.24
N GLU A 24 -8.79 5.65 -20.22
CA GLU A 24 -8.42 4.41 -20.90
C GLU A 24 -9.30 3.30 -20.33
N TRP A 25 -10.28 2.81 -21.10
CA TRP A 25 -11.13 1.66 -20.75
C TRP A 25 -10.31 0.37 -20.87
N GLY A 26 -9.19 0.31 -20.17
CA GLY A 26 -8.38 -0.89 -20.02
C GLY A 26 -9.13 -1.89 -19.15
N VAL A 27 -9.74 -2.89 -19.79
CA VAL A 27 -10.44 -3.99 -19.09
C VAL A 27 -9.53 -5.19 -18.81
N ASN A 28 -8.29 -5.15 -19.29
CA ASN A 28 -7.30 -6.20 -19.08
C ASN A 28 -6.26 -5.78 -18.03
N MET A 29 -5.56 -6.75 -17.46
CA MET A 29 -4.36 -6.50 -16.67
C MET A 29 -3.33 -5.75 -17.54
N ARG A 30 -2.61 -4.79 -16.94
CA ARG A 30 -1.51 -4.13 -17.63
C ARG A 30 -0.29 -5.07 -17.69
N PRO A 31 0.45 -5.14 -18.80
CA PRO A 31 1.74 -5.81 -18.84
C PRO A 31 2.67 -5.19 -17.79
N GLY A 32 3.37 -6.04 -17.04
CA GLY A 32 4.36 -5.57 -16.09
C GLY A 32 5.70 -5.26 -16.76
N VAL A 33 6.63 -4.70 -15.98
CA VAL A 33 7.91 -4.21 -16.46
C VAL A 33 9.09 -5.13 -16.16
N THR A 34 8.90 -6.09 -15.25
CA THR A 34 9.92 -7.06 -14.80
C THR A 34 9.74 -8.40 -15.52
N GLU A 35 10.79 -9.23 -15.57
CA GLU A 35 10.71 -10.59 -16.15
C GLU A 35 9.58 -11.42 -15.52
N VAL A 36 9.53 -11.48 -14.18
CA VAL A 36 8.48 -12.18 -13.43
C VAL A 36 7.08 -11.67 -13.82
N SER A 37 6.90 -10.36 -13.89
CA SER A 37 5.59 -9.77 -14.21
C SER A 37 5.12 -10.06 -15.64
N LYS A 38 6.06 -10.16 -16.59
CA LYS A 38 5.78 -10.57 -17.98
C LYS A 38 5.36 -12.05 -18.01
N SER A 39 6.08 -12.93 -17.30
CA SER A 39 5.72 -14.35 -17.17
C SER A 39 4.32 -14.54 -16.56
N VAL A 40 3.98 -13.77 -15.53
CA VAL A 40 2.62 -13.78 -14.92
C VAL A 40 1.56 -13.31 -15.92
N PHE A 41 1.83 -12.26 -16.68
CA PHE A 41 0.92 -11.77 -17.72
C PHE A 41 0.69 -12.80 -18.83
N ASP A 42 1.76 -13.42 -19.33
CA ASP A 42 1.68 -14.43 -20.39
C ASP A 42 0.91 -15.68 -19.93
N LEU A 43 1.15 -16.14 -18.70
CA LEU A 43 0.39 -17.22 -18.07
C LEU A 43 -1.09 -16.85 -17.93
N HIS A 44 -1.39 -15.65 -17.46
CA HIS A 44 -2.77 -15.15 -17.36
C HIS A 44 -3.46 -15.18 -18.72
N MET A 45 -2.83 -14.66 -19.76
CA MET A 45 -3.40 -14.61 -21.11
C MET A 45 -3.57 -16.01 -21.72
N ALA A 46 -2.64 -16.93 -21.47
CA ALA A 46 -2.76 -18.31 -21.91
C ALA A 46 -3.97 -19.01 -21.26
N ILE A 47 -4.11 -18.90 -19.93
CA ILE A 47 -5.24 -19.47 -19.18
C ILE A 47 -6.55 -18.83 -19.61
N PHE A 48 -6.58 -17.50 -19.78
CA PHE A 48 -7.74 -16.77 -20.26
C PHE A 48 -8.26 -17.32 -21.59
N TRP A 49 -7.37 -17.54 -22.57
CA TRP A 49 -7.79 -18.12 -23.86
C TRP A 49 -8.27 -19.56 -23.77
N ILE A 50 -7.68 -20.38 -22.88
CA ILE A 50 -8.20 -21.73 -22.59
C ILE A 50 -9.63 -21.64 -22.05
N CYS A 51 -9.89 -20.74 -21.09
CA CYS A 51 -11.22 -20.50 -20.56
C CYS A 51 -12.21 -20.00 -21.61
N VAL A 52 -11.78 -19.12 -22.53
CA VAL A 52 -12.61 -18.65 -23.66
C VAL A 52 -13.02 -19.82 -24.56
N VAL A 53 -12.09 -20.70 -24.93
CA VAL A 53 -12.38 -21.87 -25.78
C VAL A 53 -13.36 -22.81 -25.08
N ILE A 54 -13.12 -23.13 -23.81
CA ILE A 54 -14.04 -23.97 -23.01
C ILE A 54 -15.42 -23.30 -22.92
N GLY A 55 -15.47 -21.99 -22.67
CA GLY A 55 -16.70 -21.21 -22.62
C GLY A 55 -17.48 -21.31 -23.93
N VAL A 56 -16.83 -21.09 -25.08
CA VAL A 56 -17.47 -21.21 -26.39
C VAL A 56 -18.03 -22.62 -26.62
N ILE A 57 -17.30 -23.66 -26.23
CA ILE A 57 -17.76 -25.06 -26.37
C ILE A 57 -19.00 -25.32 -25.49
N VAL A 58 -18.92 -24.96 -24.20
CA VAL A 58 -20.01 -25.20 -23.24
C VAL A 58 -21.25 -24.38 -23.60
N PHE A 59 -21.10 -23.08 -23.81
CA PHE A 59 -22.21 -22.22 -24.22
C PHE A 59 -22.75 -22.62 -25.59
N GLY A 60 -21.89 -23.02 -26.53
CA GLY A 60 -22.29 -23.52 -27.84
C GLY A 60 -23.20 -24.74 -27.74
N VAL A 61 -22.81 -25.76 -26.98
CA VAL A 61 -23.63 -26.97 -26.75
C VAL A 61 -24.91 -26.63 -26.02
N MET A 62 -24.86 -25.74 -25.02
CA MET A 62 -26.04 -25.30 -24.27
C MET A 62 -27.05 -24.58 -25.18
N PHE A 63 -26.61 -23.58 -25.96
CA PHE A 63 -27.46 -22.85 -26.89
C PHE A 63 -28.01 -23.78 -27.97
N TRP A 64 -27.18 -24.67 -28.50
CA TRP A 64 -27.62 -25.68 -29.45
C TRP A 64 -28.73 -26.55 -28.85
N SER A 65 -28.55 -27.06 -27.63
CA SER A 65 -29.56 -27.87 -26.94
C SER A 65 -30.86 -27.09 -26.70
N MET A 66 -30.77 -25.82 -26.27
CA MET A 66 -31.95 -24.98 -26.02
C MET A 66 -32.74 -24.67 -27.30
N LEU A 67 -32.04 -24.44 -28.41
CA LEU A 67 -32.66 -24.11 -29.69
C LEU A 67 -33.23 -25.34 -30.39
N MET A 68 -32.45 -26.42 -30.44
CA MET A 68 -32.83 -27.64 -31.16
C MET A 68 -33.80 -28.51 -30.38
N HIS A 69 -33.68 -28.63 -29.06
CA HIS A 69 -34.53 -29.54 -28.26
C HIS A 69 -35.66 -28.82 -27.52
N ARG A 70 -36.08 -27.65 -28.01
CA ARG A 70 -37.24 -26.93 -27.44
C ARG A 70 -38.52 -27.74 -27.64
N LYS A 71 -39.40 -27.72 -26.64
CA LYS A 71 -40.70 -28.42 -26.64
C LYS A 71 -41.57 -28.16 -27.89
N SER A 72 -41.43 -26.99 -28.51
CA SER A 72 -42.19 -26.65 -29.73
C SER A 72 -41.82 -27.53 -30.93
N GLU A 73 -40.56 -27.96 -31.02
CA GLU A 73 -40.02 -28.78 -32.13
C GLU A 73 -39.98 -30.26 -31.75
N HIS A 74 -39.61 -30.58 -30.51
CA HIS A 74 -39.52 -31.96 -30.02
C HIS A 74 -40.45 -32.19 -28.83
N SER A 75 -41.63 -32.77 -29.10
CA SER A 75 -42.66 -33.00 -28.08
C SER A 75 -42.45 -34.26 -27.24
N LYS A 76 -41.56 -35.18 -27.66
CA LYS A 76 -41.21 -36.41 -26.93
C LYS A 76 -39.70 -36.48 -26.67
N PRO A 77 -39.25 -36.52 -25.40
CA PRO A 77 -37.83 -36.62 -25.09
C PRO A 77 -37.29 -38.03 -25.43
N ALA A 78 -35.99 -38.11 -25.73
CA ALA A 78 -35.31 -39.39 -25.88
C ALA A 78 -35.17 -40.11 -24.52
N THR A 79 -35.11 -41.44 -24.54
CA THR A 79 -35.00 -42.28 -23.34
C THR A 79 -33.64 -42.97 -23.30
N PHE A 80 -32.64 -42.29 -22.77
CA PHE A 80 -31.32 -42.86 -22.43
C PHE A 80 -30.91 -42.33 -21.05
N HIS A 81 -30.07 -43.08 -20.34
CA HIS A 81 -29.68 -42.74 -18.96
C HIS A 81 -28.20 -42.43 -18.79
N GLU A 82 -27.31 -43.12 -19.52
CA GLU A 82 -25.86 -42.99 -19.34
C GLU A 82 -25.10 -43.26 -20.64
N ASN A 83 -23.87 -42.78 -20.70
CA ASN A 83 -22.92 -43.13 -21.75
C ASN A 83 -21.51 -43.10 -21.19
N LEU A 84 -21.01 -44.28 -20.81
CA LEU A 84 -19.68 -44.45 -20.22
C LEU A 84 -18.55 -43.82 -21.06
N THR A 85 -18.67 -43.85 -22.40
CA THR A 85 -17.63 -43.28 -23.27
C THR A 85 -17.59 -41.75 -23.14
N VAL A 86 -18.76 -41.10 -23.14
CA VAL A 86 -18.85 -39.64 -22.96
C VAL A 86 -18.41 -39.24 -21.56
N GLU A 87 -18.78 -40.04 -20.56
CA GLU A 87 -18.38 -39.84 -19.16
C GLU A 87 -16.87 -39.90 -18.95
N ILE A 88 -16.20 -40.87 -19.59
CA ILE A 88 -14.74 -40.96 -19.56
C ILE A 88 -14.13 -39.75 -20.26
N LEU A 89 -14.63 -39.36 -21.44
CA LEU A 89 -14.08 -38.23 -22.20
C LEU A 89 -14.16 -36.92 -21.43
N TRP A 90 -15.31 -36.56 -20.86
CA TRP A 90 -15.46 -35.32 -20.11
C TRP A 90 -14.72 -35.33 -18.76
N THR A 91 -14.23 -36.48 -18.31
CA THR A 91 -13.44 -36.59 -17.07
C THR A 91 -11.95 -36.48 -17.39
N VAL A 92 -11.49 -37.21 -18.42
CA VAL A 92 -10.08 -37.24 -18.81
C VAL A 92 -9.65 -35.93 -19.48
N ILE A 93 -10.50 -35.33 -20.33
CA ILE A 93 -10.13 -34.09 -21.05
C ILE A 93 -9.82 -32.93 -20.07
N PRO A 94 -10.70 -32.59 -19.10
CA PRO A 94 -10.38 -31.55 -18.11
C PRO A 94 -9.17 -31.88 -17.26
N LEU A 95 -8.99 -33.16 -16.87
CA LEU A 95 -7.82 -33.60 -16.12
C LEU A 95 -6.52 -33.33 -16.88
N VAL A 96 -6.46 -33.69 -18.18
CA VAL A 96 -5.29 -33.43 -19.02
C VAL A 96 -5.04 -31.93 -19.18
N ILE A 97 -6.09 -31.13 -19.39
CA ILE A 97 -5.97 -29.66 -19.49
C ILE A 97 -5.35 -29.09 -18.20
N LEU A 98 -5.81 -29.52 -17.02
CA LEU A 98 -5.25 -29.08 -15.74
C LEU A 98 -3.76 -29.45 -15.58
N ILE A 99 -3.37 -30.67 -15.95
CA ILE A 99 -1.97 -31.11 -15.88
C ILE A 99 -1.08 -30.25 -16.78
N VAL A 100 -1.51 -29.98 -18.01
CA VAL A 100 -0.74 -29.15 -18.96
C VAL A 100 -0.58 -27.72 -18.47
N MET A 101 -1.62 -27.14 -17.85
CA MET A 101 -1.55 -25.78 -17.28
C MET A 101 -0.68 -25.70 -16.03
N ALA A 102 -0.61 -26.77 -15.23
CA ALA A 102 0.12 -26.78 -13.98
C ALA A 102 1.65 -26.63 -14.18
N VAL A 103 2.22 -27.24 -15.22
CA VAL A 103 3.67 -27.24 -15.45
C VAL A 103 4.28 -25.83 -15.57
N PRO A 104 3.84 -24.97 -16.51
CA PRO A 104 4.40 -23.63 -16.63
C PRO A 104 4.04 -22.75 -15.42
N ALA A 105 2.86 -22.93 -14.83
CA ALA A 105 2.47 -22.20 -13.62
C ALA A 105 3.39 -22.51 -12.42
N THR A 106 3.73 -23.78 -12.19
CA THR A 106 4.65 -24.19 -11.13
C THR A 106 6.05 -23.65 -11.36
N LYS A 107 6.55 -23.62 -12.60
CA LYS A 107 7.88 -23.07 -12.92
C LYS A 107 7.95 -21.58 -12.54
N THR A 108 6.98 -20.78 -12.99
CA THR A 108 6.93 -19.34 -12.65
C THR A 108 6.75 -19.14 -11.15
N LEU A 109 5.96 -19.99 -10.47
CA LEU A 109 5.80 -19.92 -9.03
C LEU A 109 7.13 -20.15 -8.29
N ILE A 110 7.95 -21.10 -8.71
CA ILE A 110 9.26 -21.36 -8.09
C ILE A 110 10.17 -20.12 -8.26
N GLU A 111 10.25 -19.56 -9.46
CA GLU A 111 11.05 -18.35 -9.73
C GLU A 111 10.57 -17.14 -8.90
N MET A 112 9.26 -16.97 -8.74
CA MET A 112 8.67 -15.89 -7.93
C MET A 112 9.03 -15.98 -6.44
N TYR A 113 9.24 -17.18 -5.91
CA TYR A 113 9.52 -17.41 -4.49
C TYR A 113 11.03 -17.51 -4.17
N ASP A 114 11.90 -17.50 -5.19
CA ASP A 114 13.34 -17.48 -5.01
C ASP A 114 13.85 -16.06 -4.70
N ALA A 115 13.88 -15.72 -3.41
CA ALA A 115 14.39 -14.43 -2.92
C ALA A 115 15.90 -14.45 -2.59
N ASP A 116 16.62 -15.53 -2.90
CA ASP A 116 18.03 -15.69 -2.50
C ASP A 116 18.97 -14.76 -3.27
N GLU A 117 20.18 -14.52 -2.74
CA GLU A 117 21.25 -13.72 -3.39
C GLU A 117 20.80 -12.32 -3.86
N SER A 118 20.18 -11.55 -2.96
CA SER A 118 19.81 -10.15 -3.22
C SER A 118 21.03 -9.23 -3.23
N ASP A 119 20.98 -8.18 -4.07
CA ASP A 119 21.95 -7.08 -4.08
C ASP A 119 21.57 -6.01 -3.04
N VAL A 120 20.27 -5.80 -2.80
CA VAL A 120 19.73 -4.78 -1.90
C VAL A 120 18.60 -5.37 -1.08
N ASP A 121 18.66 -5.19 0.24
CA ASP A 121 17.62 -5.61 1.18
C ASP A 121 16.89 -4.40 1.76
N ILE A 122 15.57 -4.38 1.58
CA ILE A 122 14.70 -3.32 2.11
C ILE A 122 13.64 -3.93 3.00
N LEU A 123 13.62 -3.53 4.27
CA LEU A 123 12.53 -3.81 5.18
C LEU A 123 11.39 -2.81 4.94
N VAL A 124 10.26 -3.35 4.52
CA VAL A 124 9.00 -2.65 4.30
C VAL A 124 8.08 -2.95 5.48
N THR A 125 7.74 -1.91 6.25
CA THR A 125 6.82 -2.05 7.39
C THR A 125 5.52 -1.31 7.13
N GLY A 126 4.39 -2.01 7.20
CA GLY A 126 3.05 -1.42 7.15
C GLY A 126 2.66 -0.75 8.47
N TYR A 127 2.08 0.45 8.37
CA TYR A 127 1.47 1.21 9.45
C TYR A 127 0.12 1.77 9.00
N GLN A 128 -0.82 2.00 9.92
CA GLN A 128 -2.06 2.74 9.66
C GLN A 128 -1.75 4.26 9.55
N TRP A 129 -1.84 4.91 8.38
CA TRP A 129 -1.98 4.39 7.01
C TRP A 129 -0.85 4.96 6.15
N ARG A 130 0.33 4.35 6.26
CA ARG A 130 1.58 4.73 5.57
C ARG A 130 2.56 3.57 5.56
N TRP A 131 3.64 3.70 4.80
CA TRP A 131 4.69 2.68 4.72
C TRP A 131 5.99 3.20 5.29
N GLN A 132 6.73 2.36 5.99
CA GLN A 132 8.12 2.63 6.36
C GLN A 132 9.04 1.80 5.48
N TYR A 133 10.12 2.43 5.01
CA TYR A 133 11.19 1.77 4.27
C TYR A 133 12.48 1.91 5.03
N LYS A 134 13.14 0.78 5.32
CA LYS A 134 14.45 0.72 5.95
C LYS A 134 15.42 -0.06 5.06
N TYR A 135 16.50 0.59 4.66
CA TYR A 135 17.57 -0.01 3.87
C TYR A 135 18.51 -0.74 4.83
N VAL A 136 18.51 -2.06 4.75
CA VAL A 136 19.20 -2.92 5.71
C VAL A 136 20.71 -2.73 5.57
N GLY A 137 21.40 -2.45 6.68
CA GLY A 137 22.84 -2.20 6.68
C GLY A 137 23.25 -0.78 6.29
N GLU A 138 22.35 0.03 5.75
CA GLU A 138 22.69 1.37 5.22
C GLU A 138 22.44 2.51 6.21
N GLY A 139 21.77 2.26 7.34
CA GLY A 139 21.42 3.29 8.31
C GLY A 139 20.36 4.29 7.84
N VAL A 140 19.69 4.00 6.71
CA VAL A 140 18.63 4.85 6.13
C VAL A 140 17.27 4.23 6.41
N SER A 141 16.37 5.03 6.98
CA SER A 141 14.99 4.63 7.28
C SER A 141 14.07 5.84 7.28
N TYR A 142 12.92 5.75 6.62
CA TYR A 142 11.95 6.84 6.56
C TYR A 142 10.53 6.35 6.32
N PHE A 143 9.55 7.22 6.57
CA PHE A 143 8.15 6.99 6.26
C PHE A 143 7.77 7.61 4.92
N SER A 144 6.89 6.93 4.22
CA SER A 144 6.25 7.31 2.97
C SER A 144 4.75 7.45 3.22
N SER A 145 4.25 8.66 3.14
CA SER A 145 2.85 9.03 3.45
C SER A 145 2.20 9.71 2.24
N LEU A 146 0.88 9.57 2.12
CA LEU A 146 0.09 10.19 1.06
C LEU A 146 0.23 11.72 1.06
N THR A 147 0.49 12.30 -0.11
CA THR A 147 0.58 13.78 -0.29
C THR A 147 -0.70 14.42 -0.80
N THR A 148 -1.72 13.65 -1.17
CA THR A 148 -2.98 14.20 -1.70
C THR A 148 -3.63 15.14 -0.67
N PRO A 149 -3.87 16.42 -1.02
CA PRO A 149 -4.48 17.39 -0.12
C PRO A 149 -5.89 17.00 0.31
N ARG A 150 -6.27 17.36 1.55
CA ARG A 150 -7.64 17.14 2.05
C ARG A 150 -8.71 17.82 1.20
N ASP A 151 -8.39 18.96 0.59
CA ASP A 151 -9.34 19.66 -0.28
C ASP A 151 -9.65 18.86 -1.55
N GLU A 152 -8.70 18.12 -2.11
CA GLU A 152 -8.96 17.20 -3.23
C GLU A 152 -9.82 16.01 -2.77
N ILE A 153 -9.53 15.46 -1.59
CA ILE A 153 -10.27 14.33 -0.99
C ILE A 153 -11.73 14.71 -0.70
N ASN A 154 -11.94 15.91 -0.15
CA ASN A 154 -13.26 16.44 0.19
C ASN A 154 -14.01 17.01 -1.02
N ASN A 155 -13.47 16.86 -2.25
CA ASN A 155 -14.03 17.39 -3.49
C ASN A 155 -14.22 18.92 -3.47
N ILE A 156 -13.38 19.63 -2.72
CA ILE A 156 -13.30 21.10 -2.69
C ILE A 156 -12.44 21.59 -3.85
N SER A 157 -11.34 20.88 -4.14
CA SER A 157 -10.41 21.16 -5.25
C SER A 157 -10.46 20.08 -6.33
N PRO A 158 -10.13 20.40 -7.60
CA PRO A 158 -10.00 19.41 -8.66
C PRO A 158 -8.94 18.36 -8.32
N LYS A 159 -9.20 17.09 -8.66
CA LYS A 159 -8.28 15.97 -8.45
C LYS A 159 -7.17 15.98 -9.50
N ASN A 160 -5.93 15.83 -9.06
CA ASN A 160 -4.80 15.68 -9.99
C ASN A 160 -4.77 14.29 -10.66
N PRO A 161 -3.99 14.08 -11.75
CA PRO A 161 -3.95 12.80 -12.47
C PRO A 161 -3.52 11.59 -11.63
N ASN A 162 -2.76 11.81 -10.57
CA ASN A 162 -2.26 10.78 -9.65
C ASN A 162 -2.95 10.87 -8.28
N TYR A 163 -4.21 11.32 -8.25
CA TYR A 163 -5.02 11.39 -7.04
C TYR A 163 -4.96 10.08 -6.24
N LEU A 164 -4.59 10.17 -4.96
CA LEU A 164 -4.36 9.03 -4.04
C LEU A 164 -3.20 8.09 -4.40
N LEU A 165 -2.30 8.50 -5.30
CA LEU A 165 -1.21 7.66 -5.79
C LEU A 165 0.19 8.32 -5.66
N GLU A 166 0.30 9.43 -4.94
CA GLU A 166 1.55 10.14 -4.67
C GLU A 166 1.91 10.13 -3.19
N VAL A 167 3.21 10.14 -2.91
CA VAL A 167 3.76 10.14 -1.56
C VAL A 167 4.80 11.24 -1.40
N ASP A 168 5.15 11.53 -0.15
CA ASP A 168 6.17 12.51 0.22
C ASP A 168 7.59 11.98 -0.05
N ASN A 169 7.85 10.73 0.35
CA ASN A 169 9.14 10.08 0.25
C ASN A 169 9.00 8.72 -0.47
N PRO A 170 9.25 8.64 -1.79
CA PRO A 170 9.16 7.38 -2.51
C PRO A 170 10.22 6.37 -2.05
N LEU A 171 9.97 5.09 -2.29
CA LEU A 171 10.98 4.04 -2.17
C LEU A 171 11.93 4.16 -3.37
N VAL A 172 13.23 4.37 -3.14
CA VAL A 172 14.22 4.54 -4.21
C VAL A 172 15.04 3.27 -4.37
N VAL A 173 15.16 2.75 -5.58
CA VAL A 173 15.87 1.48 -5.85
C VAL A 173 16.75 1.57 -7.09
N PRO A 174 17.88 0.85 -7.16
CA PRO A 174 18.71 0.81 -8.35
C PRO A 174 18.14 -0.16 -9.40
N ILE A 175 18.20 0.23 -10.68
CA ILE A 175 17.91 -0.67 -11.80
C ILE A 175 19.00 -1.74 -11.96
N GLY A 176 18.66 -2.85 -12.63
CA GLY A 176 19.59 -3.93 -12.95
C GLY A 176 20.04 -4.77 -11.75
N LYS A 177 19.47 -4.54 -10.55
CA LYS A 177 19.79 -5.21 -9.29
C LYS A 177 18.63 -6.07 -8.79
N LYS A 178 18.93 -7.19 -8.11
CA LYS A 178 17.91 -7.99 -7.41
C LYS A 178 17.64 -7.34 -6.07
N ILE A 179 16.45 -6.76 -5.92
CA ILE A 179 16.00 -6.12 -4.69
C ILE A 179 15.12 -7.10 -3.94
N ARG A 180 15.47 -7.44 -2.70
CA ARG A 180 14.62 -8.23 -1.81
C ARG A 180 13.88 -7.32 -0.84
N PHE A 181 12.57 -7.52 -0.78
CA PHE A 181 11.68 -6.87 0.17
C PHE A 181 11.39 -7.82 1.31
N LEU A 182 11.74 -7.38 2.53
CA LEU A 182 11.33 -8.00 3.78
C LEU A 182 10.08 -7.26 4.26
N ILE A 183 8.93 -7.91 4.26
CA ILE A 183 7.63 -7.24 4.39
C ILE A 183 6.97 -7.69 5.71
N THR A 184 6.67 -6.74 6.59
CA THR A 184 6.06 -6.96 7.90
C THR A 184 5.11 -5.80 8.26
N SER A 185 4.35 -5.93 9.34
CA SER A 185 3.52 -4.84 9.86
C SER A 185 3.83 -4.53 11.33
N ALA A 186 3.60 -3.28 11.72
CA ALA A 186 3.69 -2.82 13.11
C ALA A 186 2.33 -2.76 13.83
N ASP A 187 1.21 -2.91 13.11
CA ASP A 187 -0.14 -2.80 13.68
C ASP A 187 -1.11 -3.91 13.21
N VAL A 188 -1.80 -3.72 12.09
CA VAL A 188 -2.78 -4.64 11.50
C VAL A 188 -2.21 -5.28 10.23
N ILE A 189 -2.94 -6.22 9.63
CA ILE A 189 -2.50 -6.79 8.35
C ILE A 189 -2.63 -5.72 7.25
N HIS A 190 -1.57 -5.54 6.47
CA HIS A 190 -1.57 -4.78 5.20
C HIS A 190 -1.12 -5.70 4.07
N SER A 191 -1.06 -5.21 2.84
CA SER A 191 -0.47 -5.96 1.72
C SER A 191 0.21 -5.01 0.76
N TRP A 192 1.53 -5.18 0.61
CA TRP A 192 2.35 -4.32 -0.23
C TRP A 192 2.26 -4.83 -1.68
N TRP A 193 1.67 -4.01 -2.56
CA TRP A 193 1.45 -4.38 -3.96
C TRP A 193 1.94 -3.31 -4.92
N VAL A 194 2.89 -3.69 -5.79
CA VAL A 194 3.28 -2.90 -6.95
C VAL A 194 2.94 -3.68 -8.22
N PRO A 195 1.80 -3.39 -8.89
CA PRO A 195 1.32 -4.16 -10.03
C PRO A 195 2.33 -4.31 -11.15
N ALA A 196 3.08 -3.24 -11.45
CA ALA A 196 4.10 -3.24 -12.50
C ALA A 196 5.18 -4.31 -12.29
N PHE A 197 5.41 -4.74 -11.06
CA PHE A 197 6.42 -5.74 -10.71
C PHE A 197 5.84 -7.14 -10.52
N ALA A 198 4.50 -7.29 -10.55
CA ALA A 198 3.78 -8.47 -10.08
C ALA A 198 4.15 -8.91 -8.65
N VAL A 199 4.61 -7.96 -7.82
CA VAL A 199 4.94 -8.19 -6.42
C VAL A 199 3.75 -7.80 -5.56
N LYS A 200 3.11 -8.81 -4.95
CA LYS A 200 2.06 -8.66 -3.94
C LYS A 200 2.39 -9.56 -2.76
N LYS A 201 2.56 -8.99 -1.57
CA LYS A 201 2.80 -9.79 -0.37
C LYS A 201 2.21 -9.12 0.86
N ASP A 202 1.59 -9.94 1.71
CA ASP A 202 0.94 -9.44 2.91
C ASP A 202 2.00 -9.08 3.97
N ALA A 203 1.76 -7.96 4.62
CA ALA A 203 2.54 -7.43 5.72
C ALA A 203 1.81 -7.80 7.01
N ILE A 204 2.30 -8.83 7.71
CA ILE A 204 1.60 -9.45 8.82
C ILE A 204 2.34 -9.13 10.13
N PRO A 205 1.67 -8.60 11.15
CA PRO A 205 2.31 -8.37 12.45
C PRO A 205 2.91 -9.67 13.01
N GLY A 206 4.19 -9.61 13.39
CA GLY A 206 4.92 -10.76 13.96
C GLY A 206 5.54 -11.73 12.95
N PHE A 207 5.38 -11.50 11.64
CA PHE A 207 6.02 -12.32 10.59
C PHE A 207 6.73 -11.43 9.58
N VAL A 208 7.91 -11.87 9.13
CA VAL A 208 8.61 -11.23 8.01
C VAL A 208 8.41 -12.11 6.78
N ASN A 209 7.66 -11.61 5.81
CA ASN A 209 7.49 -12.23 4.51
C ASN A 209 8.55 -11.72 3.55
N GLU A 210 8.93 -12.53 2.57
CA GLU A 210 9.88 -12.13 1.54
C GLU A 210 9.20 -12.04 0.17
N SER A 211 9.68 -11.08 -0.62
CA SER A 211 9.44 -11.00 -2.07
C SER A 211 10.63 -10.31 -2.72
N TRP A 212 10.72 -10.34 -4.04
CA TRP A 212 11.84 -9.73 -4.74
C TRP A 212 11.41 -9.12 -6.07
N THR A 213 12.23 -8.22 -6.58
CA THR A 213 12.08 -7.69 -7.93
C THR A 213 13.43 -7.37 -8.57
N ARG A 214 13.45 -7.29 -9.91
CA ARG A 214 14.55 -6.75 -10.70
C ARG A 214 13.94 -5.85 -11.76
N ILE A 215 14.31 -4.57 -11.73
CA ILE A 215 13.76 -3.53 -12.60
C ILE A 215 14.81 -3.19 -13.65
N ASP A 216 14.43 -3.23 -14.92
CA ASP A 216 15.39 -3.06 -16.03
C ASP A 216 15.56 -1.59 -16.44
N GLU A 217 14.52 -0.77 -16.29
CA GLU A 217 14.46 0.60 -16.79
C GLU A 217 14.20 1.61 -15.67
N PRO A 218 14.80 2.81 -15.70
CA PRO A 218 14.48 3.87 -14.76
C PRO A 218 13.02 4.33 -14.90
N GLY A 219 12.41 4.74 -13.79
CA GLY A 219 11.05 5.26 -13.82
C GLY A 219 10.35 5.30 -12.47
N ILE A 220 9.10 5.76 -12.50
CA ILE A 220 8.23 5.83 -11.33
C ILE A 220 7.13 4.78 -11.47
N TYR A 221 7.08 3.87 -10.50
CA TYR A 221 6.12 2.78 -10.42
C TYR A 221 5.23 2.96 -9.21
N ARG A 222 3.91 2.82 -9.40
CA ARG A 222 2.93 3.07 -8.35
C ARG A 222 2.27 1.78 -7.91
N GLY A 223 1.94 1.71 -6.64
CA GLY A 223 1.30 0.60 -5.96
C GLY A 223 0.31 1.08 -4.90
N GLN A 224 -0.41 0.15 -4.30
CA GLN A 224 -1.41 0.43 -3.26
C GLN A 224 -1.44 -0.70 -2.23
N CYS A 225 -2.03 -0.43 -1.07
CA CYS A 225 -2.35 -1.48 -0.12
C CYS A 225 -3.50 -2.35 -0.67
N THR A 226 -3.35 -3.68 -0.63
CA THR A 226 -4.37 -4.62 -1.10
C THR A 226 -5.00 -5.51 -0.02
N GLU A 227 -4.85 -5.14 1.25
CA GLU A 227 -5.50 -5.82 2.37
C GLU A 227 -6.21 -4.79 3.25
N LEU A 228 -7.49 -5.04 3.58
CA LEU A 228 -8.32 -4.08 4.29
C LEU A 228 -7.74 -3.78 5.69
N CYS A 229 -7.15 -2.61 5.86
CA CYS A 229 -6.42 -2.22 7.07
C CYS A 229 -7.07 -1.07 7.86
N GLY A 230 -8.35 -0.77 7.59
CA GLY A 230 -9.14 0.21 8.33
C GLY A 230 -9.66 1.37 7.47
N LYS A 231 -10.04 2.47 8.13
CA LYS A 231 -10.74 3.61 7.53
C LYS A 231 -10.03 4.18 6.30
N ASP A 232 -8.72 4.43 6.43
CA ASP A 232 -7.95 5.06 5.36
C ASP A 232 -7.17 4.03 4.50
N HIS A 233 -7.68 2.80 4.40
CA HIS A 233 -7.09 1.73 3.57
C HIS A 233 -6.80 2.18 2.13
N GLY A 234 -7.69 2.96 1.52
CA GLY A 234 -7.52 3.50 0.17
C GLY A 234 -6.54 4.67 0.04
N PHE A 235 -5.91 5.11 1.14
CA PHE A 235 -5.13 6.35 1.23
C PHE A 235 -3.66 6.11 1.65
N MET A 236 -3.15 4.90 1.44
CA MET A 236 -1.74 4.56 1.72
C MET A 236 -1.03 3.98 0.48
N PRO A 237 -0.80 4.82 -0.55
CA PRO A 237 -0.16 4.39 -1.77
C PRO A 237 1.32 4.06 -1.57
N ILE A 238 1.86 3.40 -2.57
CA ILE A 238 3.27 3.06 -2.69
C ILE A 238 3.79 3.74 -3.95
N VAL A 239 4.92 4.42 -3.86
CA VAL A 239 5.66 4.91 -5.04
C VAL A 239 7.07 4.37 -4.96
N VAL A 240 7.51 3.75 -6.04
CA VAL A 240 8.87 3.25 -6.22
C VAL A 240 9.52 4.03 -7.34
N GLU A 241 10.65 4.67 -7.06
CA GLU A 241 11.49 5.37 -8.01
C GLU A 241 12.71 4.49 -8.33
N ALA A 242 12.73 3.92 -9.53
CA ALA A 242 13.88 3.17 -10.01
C ALA A 242 14.87 4.13 -10.68
N LYS A 243 16.10 4.13 -10.20
CA LYS A 243 17.17 5.02 -10.62
C LYS A 243 18.34 4.25 -11.23
N THR A 244 19.17 4.96 -12.00
CA THR A 244 20.49 4.44 -12.37
C THR A 244 21.32 4.17 -11.12
N GLN A 245 22.35 3.32 -11.22
CA GLN A 245 23.22 3.05 -10.07
C GLN A 245 23.88 4.34 -9.54
N GLU A 246 24.33 5.22 -10.44
CA GLU A 246 24.95 6.50 -10.08
C GLU A 246 23.99 7.41 -9.29
N ASP A 247 22.76 7.58 -9.80
CA ASP A 247 21.76 8.41 -9.13
C ASP A 247 21.27 7.79 -7.81
N TYR A 248 21.22 6.45 -7.73
CA TYR A 248 20.90 5.73 -6.50
C TYR A 248 21.98 5.95 -5.44
N ASP A 249 23.25 5.81 -5.81
CA ASP A 249 24.38 5.99 -4.89
C ASP A 249 24.46 7.44 -4.37
N ALA A 250 24.24 8.42 -5.25
CA ALA A 250 24.17 9.83 -4.87
C ALA A 250 23.02 10.11 -3.90
N TRP A 251 21.82 9.59 -4.20
CA TRP A 251 20.66 9.70 -3.31
C TRP A 251 20.92 9.03 -1.96
N LEU A 252 21.50 7.83 -1.95
CA LEU A 252 21.79 7.10 -0.73
C LEU A 252 22.79 7.84 0.16
N ALA A 253 23.82 8.45 -0.45
CA ALA A 253 24.79 9.28 0.27
C ALA A 253 24.12 10.50 0.94
N GLU A 254 23.22 11.19 0.23
CA GLU A 254 22.44 12.31 0.79
C GLU A 254 21.58 11.85 1.98
N GLN A 255 20.90 10.72 1.85
CA GLN A 255 20.08 10.17 2.95
C GLN A 255 20.91 9.80 4.17
N LYS A 256 22.11 9.22 3.97
CA LYS A 256 23.03 8.93 5.07
C LYS A 256 23.53 10.20 5.76
N GLU A 257 23.83 11.24 4.99
CA GLU A 257 24.23 12.53 5.56
C GLU A 257 23.08 13.17 6.37
N ALA A 258 21.85 13.12 5.85
CA ALA A 258 20.67 13.61 6.57
C ALA A 258 20.43 12.82 7.87
N ALA A 259 20.56 11.50 7.84
CA ALA A 259 20.45 10.65 9.03
C ALA A 259 21.55 10.95 10.05
N ALA A 260 22.78 11.22 9.60
CA ALA A 260 23.88 11.62 10.47
C ALA A 260 23.63 12.99 11.13
N LYS A 261 23.12 13.97 10.39
CA LYS A 261 22.75 15.28 10.96
C LYS A 261 21.62 15.18 11.98
N GLU A 262 20.59 14.38 11.71
CA GLU A 262 19.52 14.14 12.69
C GLU A 262 20.08 13.41 13.93
N ALA A 263 21.05 12.52 13.75
CA ALA A 263 21.73 11.86 14.84
C ALA A 263 22.50 12.83 15.74
N GLU A 264 23.17 13.84 15.17
CA GLU A 264 23.86 14.91 15.90
C GLU A 264 22.90 15.80 16.71
N LEU A 265 21.68 16.02 16.21
CA LEU A 265 20.65 16.78 16.95
C LEU A 265 20.25 16.14 18.28
N ARG A 266 20.52 14.85 18.48
CA ARG A 266 20.26 14.16 19.75
C ARG A 266 21.22 14.61 20.85
N GLU A 267 22.41 15.05 20.49
CA GLU A 267 23.45 15.51 21.42
C GLU A 267 23.39 17.03 21.66
N LYS A 268 22.53 17.74 20.93
CA LYS A 268 22.32 19.18 21.13
C LYS A 268 21.67 19.42 22.51
N ASP A 269 22.17 20.43 23.22
CA ASP A 269 21.46 21.01 24.37
C ASP A 269 20.29 21.86 23.88
N TRP A 270 19.07 21.31 23.98
CA TRP A 270 17.85 21.97 23.55
C TRP A 270 17.25 22.85 24.66
N THR A 271 16.75 24.04 24.31
CA THR A 271 15.97 24.84 25.27
C THR A 271 14.50 24.39 25.32
N LEU A 272 13.81 24.74 26.41
CA LEU A 272 12.38 24.50 26.54
C LEU A 272 11.60 25.15 25.38
N GLU A 273 11.90 26.40 25.01
CA GLU A 273 11.18 27.07 23.92
C GLU A 273 11.39 26.36 22.57
N GLU A 274 12.61 25.89 22.30
CA GLU A 274 12.91 25.17 21.05
C GLU A 274 12.14 23.85 20.95
N LEU A 275 12.12 23.06 22.04
CA LEU A 275 11.39 21.79 22.08
C LEU A 275 9.89 21.98 22.06
N VAL A 276 9.36 22.99 22.75
CA VAL A 276 7.93 23.33 22.68
C VAL A 276 7.54 23.71 21.25
N ALA A 277 8.31 24.57 20.58
CA ALA A 277 8.02 24.99 19.21
C ALA A 277 8.12 23.85 18.18
N ARG A 278 9.08 22.94 18.35
CA ARG A 278 9.16 21.72 17.52
C ARG A 278 8.05 20.74 17.86
N GLY A 279 7.81 20.52 19.14
CA GLY A 279 6.82 19.59 19.68
C GLY A 279 5.40 19.95 19.30
N GLU A 280 5.06 21.24 19.23
CA GLU A 280 3.75 21.70 18.74
C GLU A 280 3.49 21.23 17.30
N LYS A 281 4.51 21.27 16.43
CA LYS A 281 4.38 20.81 15.04
C LYS A 281 4.17 19.30 14.99
N VAL A 282 4.96 18.55 15.76
CA VAL A 282 4.83 17.09 15.87
C VAL A 282 3.43 16.73 16.40
N TYR A 283 3.00 17.38 17.49
CA TYR A 283 1.70 17.19 18.12
C TYR A 283 0.54 17.38 17.14
N ASN A 284 0.55 18.51 16.41
CA ASN A 284 -0.50 18.82 15.46
C ASN A 284 -0.55 17.83 14.28
N SER A 285 0.58 17.23 13.93
CA SER A 285 0.66 16.24 12.84
C SER A 285 0.29 14.82 13.26
N ALA A 286 0.63 14.41 14.49
CA ALA A 286 0.58 13.00 14.90
C ALA A 286 -0.42 12.71 16.02
N CYS A 287 -0.69 13.69 16.90
CA CYS A 287 -1.41 13.47 18.16
C CYS A 287 -2.79 14.16 18.18
N ALA A 288 -2.90 15.35 17.57
CA ALA A 288 -4.07 16.21 17.65
C ALA A 288 -5.35 15.60 17.04
N SER A 289 -5.24 14.65 16.11
CA SER A 289 -6.40 13.95 15.53
C SER A 289 -7.18 13.16 16.58
N CYS A 290 -6.50 12.63 17.59
CA CYS A 290 -7.09 11.85 18.68
C CYS A 290 -7.23 12.69 19.96
N HIS A 291 -6.22 13.49 20.30
CA HIS A 291 -6.18 14.25 21.54
C HIS A 291 -6.72 15.68 21.45
N GLN A 292 -7.20 16.10 20.28
CA GLN A 292 -7.61 17.47 19.93
C GLN A 292 -6.45 18.49 20.00
N PRO A 293 -6.45 19.56 19.19
CA PRO A 293 -5.42 20.62 19.29
C PRO A 293 -5.31 21.25 20.69
N THR A 294 -6.36 21.16 21.50
CA THR A 294 -6.45 21.69 22.87
C THR A 294 -6.00 20.70 23.95
N GLY A 295 -5.64 19.47 23.59
CA GLY A 295 -5.28 18.41 24.54
C GLY A 295 -6.45 17.85 25.36
N GLU A 296 -7.70 18.18 25.02
CA GLU A 296 -8.90 17.75 25.78
C GLU A 296 -9.32 16.30 25.50
N GLY A 297 -8.80 15.68 24.43
CA GLY A 297 -9.20 14.34 24.02
C GLY A 297 -10.63 14.24 23.50
N ILE A 298 -11.09 13.00 23.31
CA ILE A 298 -12.47 12.67 22.93
C ILE A 298 -12.94 11.51 23.84
N PRO A 299 -13.42 11.82 25.06
CA PRO A 299 -13.86 10.79 25.99
C PRO A 299 -15.05 9.97 25.47
N PRO A 300 -15.14 8.66 25.80
CA PRO A 300 -14.19 7.90 26.63
C PRO A 300 -13.03 7.28 25.83
N MET A 301 -12.97 7.50 24.52
CA MET A 301 -12.07 6.76 23.61
C MET A 301 -10.64 7.29 23.64
N PHE A 302 -10.46 8.61 23.70
CA PHE A 302 -9.16 9.26 23.78
C PHE A 302 -9.14 10.18 25.01
N PRO A 303 -8.28 9.93 26.02
CA PRO A 303 -8.25 10.74 27.24
C PRO A 303 -7.68 12.14 27.00
N ALA A 304 -8.01 13.06 27.91
CA ALA A 304 -7.37 14.37 27.94
C ALA A 304 -5.90 14.23 28.32
N LEU A 305 -5.04 14.99 27.65
CA LEU A 305 -3.63 15.21 28.02
C LEU A 305 -3.51 16.42 28.94
N LYS A 306 -4.33 17.45 28.69
CA LYS A 306 -4.44 18.65 29.52
C LYS A 306 -4.90 18.27 30.94
N GLY A 307 -4.11 18.66 31.94
CA GLY A 307 -4.38 18.41 33.35
C GLY A 307 -4.32 16.94 33.77
N SER A 308 -3.80 16.05 32.91
CA SER A 308 -3.74 14.62 33.22
C SER A 308 -2.56 14.28 34.14
N ASP A 309 -2.76 13.31 35.01
CA ASP A 309 -1.76 12.93 36.02
C ASP A 309 -0.44 12.44 35.39
N ILE A 310 -0.52 11.69 34.29
CA ILE A 310 0.65 11.20 33.54
C ILE A 310 1.47 12.38 33.00
N VAL A 311 0.79 13.34 32.35
CA VAL A 311 1.45 14.50 31.75
C VAL A 311 2.00 15.46 32.79
N LEU A 312 1.38 15.58 33.97
CA LEU A 312 1.84 16.50 35.01
C LEU A 312 2.91 15.89 35.92
N ASN A 313 2.78 14.61 36.31
CA ASN A 313 3.50 14.05 37.45
C ASN A 313 4.36 12.82 37.13
N ASP A 314 4.18 12.16 35.98
CA ASP A 314 4.91 10.92 35.65
C ASP A 314 5.54 10.95 34.24
N VAL A 315 6.73 11.55 34.16
CA VAL A 315 7.46 11.66 32.88
C VAL A 315 7.84 10.30 32.31
N GLN A 316 8.11 9.29 33.14
CA GLN A 316 8.51 7.98 32.67
C GLN A 316 7.34 7.23 32.04
N GLU A 317 6.16 7.28 32.68
CA GLU A 317 4.95 6.71 32.10
C GLU A 317 4.48 7.50 30.87
N HIS A 318 4.74 8.81 30.81
CA HIS A 318 4.46 9.62 29.63
C HIS A 318 5.35 9.19 28.45
N ILE A 319 6.67 9.05 28.67
CA ILE A 319 7.61 8.52 27.68
C ILE A 319 7.17 7.12 27.24
N ASN A 320 6.86 6.22 28.18
CA ASN A 320 6.38 4.87 27.87
C ASN A 320 5.12 4.89 27.01
N THR A 321 4.12 5.72 27.35
CA THR A 321 2.86 5.81 26.62
C THR A 321 3.07 6.31 25.18
N VAL A 322 3.95 7.28 24.95
CA VAL A 322 4.25 7.78 23.59
C VAL A 322 5.09 6.77 22.81
N VAL A 323 6.14 6.22 23.41
CA VAL A 323 7.09 5.32 22.73
C VAL A 323 6.44 3.97 22.43
N ASN A 324 5.75 3.37 23.40
CA ASN A 324 5.24 1.99 23.31
C ASN A 324 3.72 1.92 23.06
N GLY A 325 3.01 3.06 23.10
CA GLY A 325 1.56 3.08 23.02
C GLY A 325 0.91 2.49 24.28
N ARG A 326 -0.37 2.15 24.21
CA ARG A 326 -1.08 1.45 25.31
C ARG A 326 -1.87 0.25 24.80
N SER A 327 -1.41 -0.94 25.20
CA SER A 327 -2.07 -2.21 24.93
C SER A 327 -3.53 -2.21 25.36
N GLY A 328 -4.41 -2.72 24.49
CA GLY A 328 -5.85 -2.75 24.74
C GLY A 328 -6.58 -1.42 24.51
N THR A 329 -5.88 -0.40 24.02
CA THR A 329 -6.46 0.90 23.65
C THR A 329 -6.17 1.24 22.19
N ALA A 330 -6.71 2.36 21.71
CA ALA A 330 -6.41 2.90 20.38
C ALA A 330 -5.10 3.71 20.31
N MET A 331 -4.36 3.86 21.43
CA MET A 331 -3.10 4.60 21.46
C MET A 331 -1.97 3.76 20.85
N ALA A 332 -1.59 4.08 19.61
CA ALA A 332 -0.51 3.45 18.89
C ALA A 332 0.87 3.80 19.46
N ALA A 333 1.86 2.95 19.19
CA ALA A 333 3.25 3.18 19.56
C ALA A 333 3.95 4.14 18.57
N PHE A 334 4.52 5.23 19.05
CA PHE A 334 5.23 6.22 18.22
C PHE A 334 6.75 6.10 18.29
N GLY A 335 7.31 5.20 19.10
CA GLY A 335 8.76 5.06 19.31
C GLY A 335 9.56 4.75 18.03
N LYS A 336 8.97 4.03 17.08
CA LYS A 336 9.55 3.77 15.76
C LYS A 336 9.10 4.76 14.68
N GLN A 337 8.16 5.63 15.03
CA GLN A 337 7.52 6.59 14.12
C GLN A 337 8.12 7.98 14.20
N LEU A 338 8.66 8.36 15.36
CA LEU A 338 9.28 9.65 15.64
C LEU A 338 10.78 9.46 15.92
N SER A 339 11.60 10.44 15.49
CA SER A 339 12.99 10.53 15.93
C SER A 339 13.05 10.76 17.45
N GLU A 340 14.19 10.47 18.07
CA GLU A 340 14.37 10.75 19.50
C GLU A 340 14.12 12.24 19.81
N VAL A 341 14.51 13.13 18.90
CA VAL A 341 14.29 14.58 19.02
C VAL A 341 12.80 14.92 18.93
N ASP A 342 12.07 14.35 17.97
CA ASP A 342 10.63 14.60 17.82
C ASP A 342 9.81 14.05 18.98
N ALA A 343 10.16 12.86 19.47
CA ALA A 343 9.52 12.26 20.65
C ALA A 343 9.77 13.11 21.91
N ALA A 344 11.02 13.53 22.13
CA ALA A 344 11.38 14.42 23.22
C ALA A 344 10.65 15.77 23.14
N ALA A 345 10.58 16.34 21.93
CA ALA A 345 9.91 17.61 21.68
C ALA A 345 8.40 17.52 21.93
N VAL A 346 7.72 16.49 21.40
CA VAL A 346 6.26 16.37 21.56
C VAL A 346 5.87 16.12 23.02
N ILE A 347 6.63 15.31 23.75
CA ILE A 347 6.40 15.09 25.18
C ILE A 347 6.63 16.39 25.95
N THR A 348 7.73 17.10 25.67
CA THR A 348 8.01 18.40 26.29
C THR A 348 6.90 19.42 26.01
N TYR A 349 6.38 19.47 24.78
CA TYR A 349 5.23 20.30 24.43
C TYR A 349 3.98 19.91 25.23
N GLU A 350 3.60 18.63 25.25
CA GLU A 350 2.41 18.15 25.97
C GLU A 350 2.46 18.46 27.47
N ARG A 351 3.65 18.38 28.09
CA ARG A 351 3.88 18.72 29.51
C ARG A 351 3.85 20.22 29.82
N ASN A 352 3.93 21.08 28.80
CA ASN A 352 4.00 22.55 28.96
C ASN A 352 2.90 23.30 28.19
N ALA A 353 2.05 22.60 27.45
CA ALA A 353 0.94 23.19 26.70
C ALA A 353 -0.34 23.27 27.55
N TRP A 354 -1.26 24.12 27.10
CA TRP A 354 -2.64 24.23 27.62
C TRP A 354 -2.77 24.52 29.13
N GLY A 355 -1.74 25.10 29.75
CA GLY A 355 -1.70 25.39 31.19
C GLY A 355 -1.20 24.25 32.06
N ASN A 356 -0.54 23.24 31.47
CA ASN A 356 0.15 22.19 32.22
C ASN A 356 1.43 22.73 32.90
N ASP A 357 2.16 23.64 32.22
CA ASP A 357 3.24 24.49 32.76
C ASP A 357 4.22 23.79 33.73
N THR A 358 4.59 22.53 33.46
CA THR A 358 5.48 21.76 34.35
C THR A 358 6.90 22.33 34.42
N GLY A 359 7.34 23.06 33.38
CA GLY A 359 8.70 23.56 33.22
C GLY A 359 9.72 22.46 32.92
N GLU A 360 9.30 21.21 32.79
CA GLU A 360 10.17 20.07 32.56
C GLU A 360 10.51 19.92 31.07
N VAL A 361 11.77 19.55 30.83
CA VAL A 361 12.29 19.23 29.51
C VAL A 361 12.60 17.73 29.47
N VAL A 362 12.09 17.05 28.44
CA VAL A 362 12.53 15.70 28.09
C VAL A 362 13.59 15.84 27.01
N SER A 363 14.77 15.29 27.24
CA SER A 363 15.87 15.36 26.26
C SER A 363 15.76 14.21 25.24
N PRO A 364 16.33 14.38 24.02
CA PRO A 364 16.42 13.27 23.07
C PRO A 364 17.19 12.06 23.64
N LEU A 365 18.16 12.29 24.53
CA LEU A 365 18.92 11.24 25.18
C LEU A 365 18.07 10.42 26.16
N ASP A 366 17.10 11.04 26.84
CA ASP A 366 16.15 10.32 27.70
C ASP A 366 15.32 9.33 26.89
N ILE A 367 14.88 9.73 25.69
CA ILE A 367 14.16 8.87 24.77
C ILE A 367 15.05 7.74 24.25
N LEU A 368 16.29 8.05 23.87
CA LEU A 368 17.26 7.05 23.40
C LEU A 368 17.51 6.00 24.48
N ASN A 369 17.84 6.44 25.69
CA ASN A 369 18.08 5.56 26.84
C ASN A 369 16.85 4.70 27.17
N PHE A 370 15.65 5.27 27.05
CA PHE A 370 14.40 4.52 27.26
C PHE A 370 14.18 3.47 26.18
N LYS A 371 14.54 3.73 24.91
CA LYS A 371 14.44 2.76 23.81
C LYS A 371 15.49 1.66 23.93
N ASP A 372 16.72 1.99 24.32
CA ASP A 372 17.84 1.05 24.43
C ASP A 372 17.76 0.18 25.69
N GLY A 373 17.06 0.64 26.73
CA GLY A 373 16.87 -0.09 27.99
C GLY A 373 15.79 -1.19 27.96
N GLN A 374 15.19 -1.48 26.80
CA GLN A 374 14.08 -2.44 26.64
C GLN A 374 14.48 -3.83 26.19
#